data_AF-A0A8I1AJ63-F1
#
_entry.id   AF-A0A8I1AJ63-F1
#
_cell.length_a   1.000
_cell.length_b   1.000
_cell.length_c   1.000
_cell.angle_alpha   90.00
_cell.angle_beta   90.00
_cell.angle_gamma   90.00
#
_symmetry.space_group_name_H-M   'P 1'
#
loop_
_entity.id
_entity.type
_entity.pdbx_description
1 polymer ?
#
loop_
_entity_poly.entity_id
_entity_poly.type
_entity_poly.pdbx_seq_one_letter_code
_entity_poly.pdbx_strand_id
1 'polypeptide(L)'
;MYLKTEEEYKFWAEQQEQGAIGGGLFAKGGPEDYVGAIPAIRAVLYFKEGFSDDMREAIAQCFDDYQTYAKDHLTWLWQDEPPKGERENIAYSDAKPIRESLKNYSPMKAFYFLYISGKEKFATGAWEFAVGGVSKWRCEMGIYQSCLTFSMPIEWVEENTKIFIELFIKFANRLKAKHGYAGYACILSQIRDDKNEPTEAYLSRKWWAMDVGSPTKESNNLISGIKTVSWLTAINYEWFNPIKEEQALNSELPMSWFIGYDYGTGIVIQAGNLALNGFVEEDPLPAPYVLLNRVLKPLRVEKIGSLHRGNHNNDENPLITGYRAEAWMKRFDIEEAEKLDYFGKLQQEAKLISKYAFLDRRVDW
;
A
#
# COMPACT_ATOMS: atom_id res chain seq x y z
N MET A 1 12.80 -16.61 19.38
CA MET A 1 14.12 -16.62 20.04
C MET A 1 14.74 -15.25 19.81
N TYR A 2 15.49 -14.68 20.76
CA TYR A 2 16.15 -13.37 20.52
C TYR A 2 17.54 -13.58 19.92
N LEU A 3 17.89 -12.75 18.94
CA LEU A 3 19.22 -12.63 18.35
C LEU A 3 20.00 -11.62 19.20
N LYS A 4 20.93 -12.12 20.02
CA LYS A 4 21.59 -11.37 21.10
C LYS A 4 22.89 -10.70 20.66
N THR A 5 23.49 -11.13 19.55
CA THR A 5 24.73 -10.56 19.02
C THR A 5 24.58 -10.08 17.58
N GLU A 6 25.44 -9.15 17.15
CA GLU A 6 25.49 -8.69 15.76
C GLU A 6 25.84 -9.83 14.80
N GLU A 7 26.69 -10.76 15.23
CA GLU A 7 27.05 -11.96 14.46
C GLU A 7 25.86 -12.91 14.27
N GLU A 8 25.09 -13.15 15.34
CA GLU A 8 23.83 -13.93 15.26
C GLU A 8 22.84 -13.28 14.30
N TYR A 9 22.72 -11.95 14.33
CA TYR A 9 21.84 -11.21 13.43
C TYR A 9 22.30 -11.29 11.97
N LYS A 10 23.61 -11.11 11.70
CA LYS A 10 24.17 -11.22 10.34
C LYS A 10 23.96 -12.61 9.77
N PHE A 11 24.28 -13.64 10.55
CA PHE A 11 24.06 -15.02 10.13
C PHE A 11 22.57 -15.31 9.87
N TRP A 12 21.67 -14.81 10.73
CA TRP A 12 20.23 -14.90 10.49
C TRP A 12 19.82 -14.22 9.19
N ALA A 13 20.28 -12.98 8.94
CA ALA A 13 19.91 -12.19 7.77
C ALA A 13 20.38 -12.81 6.45
N GLU A 14 21.56 -13.44 6.42
CA GLU A 14 22.09 -14.18 5.26
C GLU A 14 21.21 -15.36 4.84
N GLN A 15 20.37 -15.87 5.74
CA GLN A 15 19.44 -16.97 5.46
C GLN A 15 18.04 -16.48 5.05
N GLN A 16 17.81 -15.17 5.02
CA GLN A 16 16.50 -14.59 4.68
C GLN A 16 16.46 -14.01 3.25
N GLU A 17 15.25 -13.64 2.82
CA GLU A 17 15.05 -12.83 1.62
C GLU A 17 15.82 -11.51 1.73
N GLN A 18 16.33 -11.00 0.61
CA GLN A 18 17.06 -9.74 0.57
C GLN A 18 16.18 -8.60 1.12
N GLY A 19 16.75 -7.82 2.05
CA GLY A 19 16.04 -6.73 2.71
C GLY A 19 15.20 -7.14 3.92
N ALA A 20 15.20 -8.42 4.34
CA ALA A 20 14.45 -8.87 5.51
C ALA A 20 14.89 -8.21 6.83
N ILE A 21 13.87 -7.70 7.51
CA ILE A 21 13.75 -7.11 8.85
C ILE A 21 13.67 -8.08 10.03
N GLY A 22 14.66 -8.23 10.91
CA GLY A 22 14.47 -9.01 12.13
C GLY A 22 13.29 -8.47 12.96
N GLY A 23 12.39 -9.35 13.39
CA GLY A 23 11.17 -8.92 14.05
C GLY A 23 11.43 -8.31 15.43
N GLY A 24 10.74 -7.23 15.78
CA GLY A 24 10.97 -6.56 17.06
C GLY A 24 12.33 -5.88 17.18
N LEU A 25 13.02 -5.56 16.07
CA LEU A 25 14.37 -4.98 16.06
C LEU A 25 14.54 -3.80 17.04
N PHE A 26 13.57 -2.88 17.07
CA PHE A 26 13.57 -1.72 17.95
C PHE A 26 12.59 -1.84 19.14
N ALA A 27 12.08 -3.06 19.40
CA ALA A 27 11.24 -3.35 20.55
C ALA A 27 12.08 -3.79 21.76
N LYS A 28 11.46 -3.76 22.95
CA LYS A 28 12.11 -4.21 24.18
C LYS A 28 12.42 -5.71 24.09
N GLY A 29 13.70 -6.07 24.16
CA GLY A 29 14.20 -7.44 24.02
C GLY A 29 15.14 -7.63 22.84
N GLY A 30 15.12 -6.70 21.87
CA GLY A 30 15.93 -6.76 20.66
C GLY A 30 15.31 -7.63 19.58
N PRO A 31 16.03 -7.86 18.47
CA PRO A 31 15.53 -8.61 17.32
C PRO A 31 15.22 -10.06 17.70
N GLU A 32 14.08 -10.54 17.23
CA GLU A 32 13.63 -11.91 17.32
C GLU A 32 13.88 -12.64 15.99
N ASP A 33 14.09 -13.95 16.08
CA ASP A 33 14.29 -14.88 14.97
C ASP A 33 13.00 -15.13 14.18
N TYR A 34 12.56 -14.11 13.44
CA TYR A 34 11.53 -14.16 12.39
C TYR A 34 11.60 -12.88 11.56
N VAL A 35 11.06 -12.90 10.33
CA VAL A 35 10.95 -11.69 9.51
C VAL A 35 9.76 -10.85 9.99
N GLY A 36 10.01 -9.72 10.64
CA GLY A 36 8.97 -8.81 11.12
C GLY A 36 8.71 -7.61 10.22
N ALA A 37 9.61 -7.31 9.30
CA ALA A 37 9.50 -6.24 8.32
C ALA A 37 10.20 -6.64 7.01
N ILE A 38 9.75 -6.14 5.86
CA ILE A 38 10.49 -6.26 4.60
C ILE A 38 10.10 -5.14 3.63
N PRO A 39 11.06 -4.42 3.01
CA PRO A 39 10.76 -3.45 1.97
C PRO A 39 10.16 -4.13 0.72
N ALA A 40 9.07 -3.57 0.21
CA ALA A 40 8.38 -4.07 -0.99
C ALA A 40 7.71 -2.91 -1.74
N ILE A 41 7.14 -3.19 -2.92
CA ILE A 41 6.15 -2.29 -3.51
C ILE A 41 4.76 -2.78 -3.09
N ARG A 42 4.01 -1.92 -2.39
CA ARG A 42 2.64 -2.20 -1.93
C ARG A 42 1.66 -1.36 -2.72
N ALA A 43 0.58 -1.99 -3.16
CA ALA A 43 -0.62 -1.35 -3.65
C ALA A 43 -1.72 -1.39 -2.58
N VAL A 44 -2.54 -0.34 -2.54
CA VAL A 44 -3.66 -0.15 -1.62
C VAL A 44 -4.86 0.36 -2.41
N LEU A 45 -6.02 -0.26 -2.25
CA LEU A 45 -7.28 0.14 -2.87
C LEU A 45 -8.41 0.17 -1.85
N TYR A 46 -9.13 1.29 -1.80
CA TYR A 46 -10.29 1.48 -0.93
C TYR A 46 -11.59 1.44 -1.74
N PHE A 47 -12.53 0.63 -1.27
CA PHE A 47 -13.77 0.37 -1.99
C PHE A 47 -14.96 0.14 -1.03
N LYS A 48 -16.17 0.21 -1.57
CA LYS A 48 -17.41 0.00 -0.81
C LYS A 48 -17.96 -1.41 -1.00
N GLU A 49 -18.91 -1.77 -0.15
CA GLU A 49 -19.75 -2.96 -0.33
C GLU A 49 -19.00 -4.30 -0.38
N GLY A 50 -17.89 -4.47 0.35
CA GLY A 50 -17.18 -5.75 0.45
C GLY A 50 -18.04 -6.93 0.92
N PHE A 51 -19.24 -6.68 1.47
CA PHE A 51 -20.21 -7.70 1.85
C PHE A 51 -21.01 -8.29 0.67
N SER A 52 -21.12 -7.59 -0.48
CA SER A 52 -22.01 -7.98 -1.57
C SER A 52 -21.44 -9.14 -2.38
N ASP A 53 -22.30 -9.96 -2.97
CA ASP A 53 -21.87 -11.13 -3.74
C ASP A 53 -21.02 -10.72 -4.96
N ASP A 54 -21.42 -9.66 -5.67
CA ASP A 54 -20.68 -9.10 -6.80
C ASP A 54 -19.28 -8.63 -6.38
N MET A 55 -19.17 -7.94 -5.23
CA MET A 55 -17.89 -7.46 -4.74
C MET A 55 -17.00 -8.60 -4.22
N ARG A 56 -17.58 -9.64 -3.62
CA ARG A 56 -16.84 -10.83 -3.19
C ARG A 56 -16.29 -11.62 -4.38
N GLU A 57 -17.06 -11.72 -5.46
CA GLU A 57 -16.56 -12.29 -6.72
C GLU A 57 -15.45 -11.42 -7.32
N ALA A 58 -15.60 -10.09 -7.31
CA ALA A 58 -14.55 -9.17 -7.75
C ALA A 58 -13.25 -9.33 -6.93
N ILE A 59 -13.34 -9.46 -5.61
CA ILE A 59 -12.20 -9.74 -4.72
C ILE A 59 -11.55 -11.08 -5.07
N ALA A 60 -12.35 -12.13 -5.30
CA ALA A 60 -11.83 -13.43 -5.70
C ALA A 60 -11.06 -13.35 -7.01
N GLN A 61 -11.58 -12.64 -8.02
CA GLN A 61 -10.88 -12.42 -9.29
C GLN A 61 -9.58 -11.63 -9.13
N CYS A 62 -9.54 -10.64 -8.23
CA CYS A 62 -8.28 -9.96 -7.90
C CYS A 62 -7.26 -10.94 -7.31
N PHE A 63 -7.70 -11.82 -6.41
CA PHE A 63 -6.80 -12.83 -5.86
C PHE A 63 -6.34 -13.85 -6.91
N ASP A 64 -7.22 -14.31 -7.80
CA ASP A 64 -6.89 -15.24 -8.90
C ASP A 64 -5.78 -14.65 -9.80
N ASP A 65 -5.89 -13.36 -10.15
CA ASP A 65 -4.87 -12.64 -10.93
C ASP A 65 -3.55 -12.48 -10.16
N TYR A 66 -3.61 -12.21 -8.85
CA TYR A 66 -2.42 -12.13 -8.00
C TYR A 66 -1.70 -13.49 -7.89
N GLN A 67 -2.46 -14.58 -7.72
CA GLN A 67 -1.96 -15.95 -7.61
C GLN A 67 -1.21 -16.39 -8.87
N THR A 68 -1.49 -15.79 -10.04
CA THR A 68 -0.73 -16.06 -11.27
C THR A 68 0.77 -15.84 -11.08
N TYR A 69 1.16 -14.92 -10.19
CA TYR A 69 2.56 -14.60 -9.90
C TYR A 69 2.99 -15.04 -8.50
N ALA A 70 2.09 -14.98 -7.52
CA ALA A 70 2.46 -15.15 -6.11
C ALA A 70 2.30 -16.57 -5.57
N LYS A 71 1.54 -17.46 -6.24
CA LYS A 71 1.10 -18.74 -5.66
C LYS A 71 2.24 -19.61 -5.10
N ASP A 72 3.40 -19.61 -5.77
CA ASP A 72 4.53 -20.47 -5.41
C ASP A 72 5.37 -19.85 -4.28
N HIS A 73 5.07 -18.61 -3.89
CA HIS A 73 5.69 -17.89 -2.77
C HIS A 73 4.81 -17.89 -1.51
N LEU A 74 3.48 -18.03 -1.64
CA LEU A 74 2.56 -17.98 -0.51
C LEU A 74 2.66 -19.22 0.37
N THR A 75 2.79 -19.01 1.68
CA THR A 75 3.03 -20.07 2.67
C THR A 75 1.88 -20.18 3.67
N TRP A 76 1.24 -19.07 4.04
CA TRP A 76 0.21 -19.04 5.08
C TRP A 76 -1.00 -18.21 4.68
N LEU A 77 -2.16 -18.62 5.17
CA LEU A 77 -3.39 -17.83 5.22
C LEU A 77 -3.77 -17.58 6.69
N TRP A 78 -3.83 -16.32 7.07
CA TRP A 78 -4.46 -15.88 8.31
C TRP A 78 -5.84 -15.26 8.06
N GLN A 79 -6.77 -15.57 8.95
CA GLN A 79 -8.13 -15.03 8.96
C GLN A 79 -8.45 -14.65 10.41
N ASP A 80 -9.02 -13.47 10.61
CA ASP A 80 -9.39 -12.97 11.95
C ASP A 80 -10.57 -13.78 12.53
N GLU A 81 -11.66 -13.86 11.76
CA GLU A 81 -12.81 -14.68 12.11
C GLU A 81 -13.19 -15.57 10.92
N PRO A 82 -12.65 -16.79 10.82
CA PRO A 82 -12.94 -17.72 9.72
C PRO A 82 -14.44 -18.03 9.63
N PRO A 83 -14.97 -18.32 8.44
CA PRO A 83 -16.34 -18.78 8.31
C PRO A 83 -16.49 -20.21 8.87
N LYS A 84 -17.73 -20.66 9.04
CA LYS A 84 -18.02 -21.97 9.65
C LYS A 84 -17.29 -23.11 8.91
N GLY A 85 -16.52 -23.90 9.65
CA GLY A 85 -15.80 -25.07 9.11
C GLY A 85 -14.42 -24.75 8.55
N GLU A 86 -13.92 -23.53 8.73
CA GLU A 86 -12.54 -23.14 8.46
C GLU A 86 -11.81 -22.79 9.77
N ARG A 87 -10.49 -22.73 9.72
CA ARG A 87 -9.61 -22.48 10.86
C ARG A 87 -8.77 -21.25 10.58
N GLU A 88 -8.47 -20.51 11.64
CA GLU A 88 -7.48 -19.44 11.57
C GLU A 88 -6.09 -20.02 11.29
N ASN A 89 -5.26 -19.24 10.62
CA ASN A 89 -3.82 -19.48 10.47
C ASN A 89 -3.44 -20.88 9.99
N ILE A 90 -3.71 -21.16 8.71
CA ILE A 90 -3.44 -22.43 8.04
C ILE A 90 -2.33 -22.29 6.99
N ALA A 91 -1.68 -23.40 6.65
CA ALA A 91 -0.79 -23.43 5.50
C ALA A 91 -1.58 -23.09 4.23
N TYR A 92 -1.00 -22.30 3.33
CA TYR A 92 -1.65 -21.89 2.09
C TYR A 92 -2.01 -23.10 1.20
N SER A 93 -1.21 -24.18 1.24
CA SER A 93 -1.51 -25.45 0.55
C SER A 93 -2.82 -26.11 1.01
N ASP A 94 -3.23 -25.83 2.25
CA ASP A 94 -4.44 -26.39 2.85
C ASP A 94 -5.63 -25.40 2.76
N ALA A 95 -5.40 -24.20 2.22
CA ALA A 95 -6.41 -23.17 2.10
C ALA A 95 -7.42 -23.52 1.00
N LYS A 96 -8.69 -23.28 1.29
CA LYS A 96 -9.74 -23.32 0.27
C LYS A 96 -9.58 -22.14 -0.69
N PRO A 97 -10.10 -22.25 -1.92
CA PRO A 97 -10.24 -21.10 -2.80
C PRO A 97 -10.98 -19.97 -2.09
N ILE A 98 -10.45 -18.73 -2.16
CA ILE A 98 -11.02 -17.56 -1.44
C ILE A 98 -12.51 -17.38 -1.74
N ARG A 99 -12.93 -17.70 -2.98
CA ARG A 99 -14.31 -17.64 -3.44
C ARG A 99 -15.25 -18.54 -2.66
N GLU A 100 -14.80 -19.72 -2.26
CA GLU A 100 -15.59 -20.64 -1.42
C GLU A 100 -15.71 -20.11 0.00
N SER A 101 -14.61 -19.64 0.58
CA SER A 101 -14.61 -19.04 1.92
C SER A 101 -15.53 -17.81 1.99
N LEU A 102 -15.46 -16.92 1.00
CA LEU A 102 -16.28 -15.71 0.91
C LEU A 102 -17.79 -16.01 0.84
N LYS A 103 -18.21 -17.09 0.16
CA LYS A 103 -19.62 -17.52 0.13
C LYS A 103 -20.15 -17.97 1.49
N ASN A 104 -19.27 -18.43 2.38
CA ASN A 104 -19.65 -18.91 3.72
C ASN A 104 -19.77 -17.78 4.76
N TYR A 105 -19.44 -16.54 4.40
CA TYR A 105 -19.66 -15.38 5.26
C TYR A 105 -21.08 -14.84 5.12
N SER A 106 -21.75 -14.58 6.25
CA SER A 106 -22.95 -13.74 6.24
C SER A 106 -22.64 -12.32 5.74
N PRO A 107 -23.53 -11.65 4.97
CA PRO A 107 -23.37 -10.23 4.63
C PRO A 107 -23.28 -9.30 5.85
N MET A 108 -23.77 -9.74 7.01
CA MET A 108 -23.71 -8.99 8.27
C MET A 108 -22.38 -9.14 9.00
N LYS A 109 -21.48 -10.00 8.51
CA LYS A 109 -20.19 -10.27 9.12
C LYS A 109 -19.07 -9.65 8.26
N ALA A 110 -18.19 -8.90 8.91
CA ALA A 110 -16.95 -8.45 8.28
C ALA A 110 -15.98 -9.64 8.14
N PHE A 111 -15.05 -9.56 7.20
CA PHE A 111 -14.02 -10.58 7.04
C PHE A 111 -12.66 -9.94 6.85
N TYR A 112 -11.63 -10.74 7.11
CA TYR A 112 -10.25 -10.40 6.80
C TYR A 112 -9.51 -11.64 6.33
N PHE A 113 -8.83 -11.54 5.20
CA PHE A 113 -7.89 -12.53 4.70
C PHE A 113 -6.52 -11.89 4.59
N LEU A 114 -5.50 -12.63 5.01
CA LEU A 114 -4.10 -12.26 4.89
C LEU A 114 -3.31 -13.46 4.39
N TYR A 115 -2.93 -13.42 3.12
CA TYR A 115 -2.04 -14.38 2.47
C TYR A 115 -0.62 -13.81 2.47
N ILE A 116 0.35 -14.57 2.98
CA ILE A 116 1.72 -14.10 3.19
C ILE A 116 2.74 -15.14 2.71
N SER A 117 3.94 -14.69 2.33
CA SER A 117 5.10 -15.53 2.00
C SER A 117 6.09 -15.74 3.14
N GLY A 118 5.75 -15.35 4.38
CA GLY A 118 6.62 -15.52 5.53
C GLY A 118 6.91 -16.99 5.83
N LYS A 119 8.13 -17.32 6.29
CA LYS A 119 8.49 -18.71 6.63
C LYS A 119 7.63 -19.22 7.80
N GLU A 120 7.57 -18.44 8.88
CA GLU A 120 6.69 -18.71 10.01
C GLU A 120 5.30 -18.14 9.79
N LYS A 121 4.29 -18.79 10.40
CA LYS A 121 2.86 -18.41 10.32
C LYS A 121 2.49 -17.02 10.84
N PHE A 122 3.47 -16.30 11.39
CA PHE A 122 3.33 -14.94 11.89
C PHE A 122 4.40 -14.01 11.30
N ALA A 123 5.35 -14.53 10.51
CA ALA A 123 6.34 -13.71 9.84
C ALA A 123 5.76 -13.09 8.57
N THR A 124 6.29 -11.95 8.17
CA THR A 124 5.92 -11.31 6.90
C THR A 124 6.85 -11.76 5.77
N GLY A 125 6.53 -11.34 4.55
CA GLY A 125 7.32 -11.53 3.35
C GLY A 125 6.92 -10.51 2.29
N ALA A 126 7.72 -10.36 1.23
CA ALA A 126 7.45 -9.34 0.22
C ALA A 126 6.21 -9.62 -0.63
N TRP A 127 5.79 -10.90 -0.70
CA TRP A 127 4.52 -11.31 -1.32
C TRP A 127 3.42 -11.37 -0.26
N GLU A 128 2.55 -10.38 -0.27
CA GLU A 128 1.37 -10.29 0.59
C GLU A 128 0.13 -9.97 -0.24
N PHE A 129 -1.00 -10.60 0.09
CA PHE A 129 -2.32 -10.16 -0.34
C PHE A 129 -3.23 -10.11 0.87
N ALA A 130 -3.75 -8.93 1.19
CA ALA A 130 -4.67 -8.75 2.30
C ALA A 130 -5.96 -8.08 1.83
N VAL A 131 -7.10 -8.54 2.35
CA VAL A 131 -8.39 -7.93 2.04
C VAL A 131 -9.30 -7.94 3.27
N GLY A 132 -9.78 -6.75 3.62
CA GLY A 132 -10.77 -6.53 4.66
C GLY A 132 -12.08 -6.04 4.06
N GLY A 133 -13.12 -6.86 4.16
CA GLY A 133 -14.48 -6.51 3.73
C GLY A 133 -15.34 -6.08 4.91
N VAL A 134 -15.95 -4.88 4.81
CA VAL A 134 -16.89 -4.41 5.85
C VAL A 134 -18.25 -5.06 5.68
N SER A 135 -18.94 -5.31 6.80
CA SER A 135 -20.31 -5.84 6.79
C SER A 135 -21.32 -4.84 6.22
N LYS A 136 -22.48 -5.34 5.79
CA LYS A 136 -23.57 -4.52 5.24
C LYS A 136 -23.97 -3.38 6.16
N TRP A 137 -24.23 -3.66 7.45
CA TRP A 137 -24.64 -2.64 8.40
C TRP A 137 -23.59 -1.53 8.56
N ARG A 138 -22.29 -1.90 8.62
CA ARG A 138 -21.18 -0.93 8.70
C ARG A 138 -21.10 -0.07 7.43
N CYS A 139 -21.30 -0.69 6.27
CA CYS A 139 -21.32 0.05 5.00
C CYS A 139 -22.48 1.06 4.95
N GLU A 140 -23.67 0.68 5.43
CA GLU A 140 -24.87 1.53 5.46
C GLU A 140 -24.74 2.73 6.42
N MET A 141 -23.94 2.63 7.49
CA MET A 141 -23.63 3.78 8.34
C MET A 141 -22.87 4.88 7.60
N GLY A 142 -22.23 4.58 6.48
CA GLY A 142 -21.44 5.53 5.69
C GLY A 142 -20.09 5.93 6.31
N ILE A 143 -19.72 5.37 7.46
CA ILE A 143 -18.46 5.66 8.19
C ILE A 143 -17.46 4.50 8.15
N TYR A 144 -17.68 3.50 7.29
CA TYR A 144 -16.77 2.39 7.06
C TYR A 144 -16.54 2.15 5.57
N GLN A 145 -15.35 1.65 5.22
CA GLN A 145 -15.07 1.16 3.87
C GLN A 145 -14.13 -0.04 3.89
N SER A 146 -14.13 -0.80 2.81
CA SER A 146 -13.29 -1.99 2.63
C SER A 146 -11.92 -1.57 2.08
N CYS A 147 -10.92 -2.43 2.27
CA CYS A 147 -9.55 -2.21 1.83
C CYS A 147 -8.98 -3.50 1.27
N LEU A 148 -8.28 -3.41 0.15
CA LEU A 148 -7.46 -4.49 -0.41
C LEU A 148 -6.04 -3.98 -0.58
N THR A 149 -5.07 -4.78 -0.16
CA THR A 149 -3.65 -4.52 -0.36
C THR A 149 -3.01 -5.73 -1.04
N PHE A 150 -2.01 -5.47 -1.87
CA PHE A 150 -1.11 -6.51 -2.34
C PHE A 150 0.31 -5.96 -2.46
N SER A 151 1.30 -6.81 -2.28
CA SER A 151 2.71 -6.45 -2.44
C SER A 151 3.49 -7.50 -3.19
N MET A 152 4.61 -7.04 -3.77
CA MET A 152 5.59 -7.83 -4.49
C MET A 152 6.99 -7.29 -4.18
N PRO A 153 8.05 -8.11 -4.29
CA PRO A 153 9.44 -7.65 -4.14
C PRO A 153 9.76 -6.48 -5.06
N ILE A 154 10.60 -5.55 -4.58
CA ILE A 154 11.00 -4.35 -5.34
C ILE A 154 11.60 -4.74 -6.68
N GLU A 155 12.61 -5.60 -6.69
CA GLU A 155 13.31 -6.05 -7.90
C GLU A 155 12.34 -6.70 -8.90
N TRP A 156 11.40 -7.51 -8.41
CA TRP A 156 10.38 -8.13 -9.27
C TRP A 156 9.51 -7.07 -9.95
N VAL A 157 9.08 -6.03 -9.22
CA VAL A 157 8.25 -4.95 -9.79
C VAL A 157 9.03 -4.07 -10.77
N GLU A 158 10.32 -3.83 -10.53
CA GLU A 158 11.16 -3.09 -11.48
C GLU A 158 11.36 -3.85 -12.80
N GLU A 159 11.48 -5.17 -12.73
CA GLU A 159 11.56 -6.04 -13.91
C GLU A 159 10.21 -6.23 -14.61
N ASN A 160 9.12 -6.26 -13.83
CA ASN A 160 7.76 -6.59 -14.27
C ASN A 160 6.79 -5.40 -14.13
N THR A 161 7.29 -4.17 -14.32
CA THR A 161 6.57 -2.92 -14.03
C THR A 161 5.18 -2.85 -14.64
N LYS A 162 5.06 -3.21 -15.93
CA LYS A 162 3.76 -3.17 -16.62
C LYS A 162 2.76 -4.20 -16.07
N ILE A 163 3.23 -5.33 -15.55
CA ILE A 163 2.37 -6.34 -14.91
C ILE A 163 1.80 -5.77 -13.60
N PHE A 164 2.65 -5.15 -12.77
CA PHE A 164 2.19 -4.53 -11.51
C PHE A 164 1.18 -3.41 -11.77
N ILE A 165 1.47 -2.52 -12.73
CA ILE A 165 0.54 -1.44 -13.14
C ILE A 165 -0.78 -2.03 -13.62
N GLU A 166 -0.75 -3.08 -14.44
CA GLU A 166 -1.95 -3.73 -14.96
C GLU A 166 -2.80 -4.34 -13.84
N LEU A 167 -2.18 -5.02 -12.87
CA LEU A 167 -2.87 -5.55 -11.70
C LEU A 167 -3.55 -4.44 -10.91
N PHE A 168 -2.84 -3.34 -10.66
CA PHE A 168 -3.39 -2.18 -9.95
C PHE A 168 -4.62 -1.58 -10.66
N ILE A 169 -4.54 -1.38 -11.99
CA ILE A 169 -5.65 -0.87 -12.81
C ILE A 169 -6.83 -1.84 -12.80
N LYS A 170 -6.58 -3.15 -13.03
CA LYS A 170 -7.63 -4.18 -13.02
C LYS A 170 -8.34 -4.25 -11.68
N PHE A 171 -7.59 -4.19 -10.58
CA PHE A 171 -8.17 -4.29 -9.24
C PHE A 171 -8.97 -3.03 -8.93
N ALA A 172 -8.45 -1.84 -9.30
CA ALA A 172 -9.21 -0.59 -9.17
C ALA A 172 -10.54 -0.64 -9.94
N ASN A 173 -10.54 -1.19 -11.15
CA ASN A 173 -11.76 -1.38 -11.95
C ASN A 173 -12.74 -2.37 -11.30
N ARG A 174 -12.31 -3.59 -11.00
CA ARG A 174 -13.18 -4.64 -10.44
C ARG A 174 -13.79 -4.23 -9.10
N LEU A 175 -13.00 -3.59 -8.25
CA LEU A 175 -13.45 -3.14 -6.93
C LEU A 175 -14.23 -1.82 -7.00
N LYS A 176 -14.33 -1.18 -8.17
CA LYS A 176 -14.87 0.18 -8.33
C LYS A 176 -14.25 1.12 -7.30
N ALA A 177 -12.92 1.06 -7.19
CA ALA A 177 -12.18 1.72 -6.13
C ALA A 177 -12.47 3.22 -6.14
N LYS A 178 -12.73 3.76 -4.93
CA LYS A 178 -12.90 5.21 -4.75
C LYS A 178 -11.57 5.93 -4.88
N HIS A 179 -10.55 5.36 -4.26
CA HIS A 179 -9.18 5.81 -4.37
C HIS A 179 -8.22 4.71 -3.94
N GLY A 180 -6.94 4.95 -4.16
CA GLY A 180 -5.87 4.06 -3.78
C GLY A 180 -4.52 4.59 -4.22
N TYR A 181 -3.46 3.89 -3.86
CA TYR A 181 -2.11 4.27 -4.22
C TYR A 181 -1.20 3.05 -4.22
N ALA A 182 -0.07 3.14 -4.93
CA ALA A 182 0.98 2.13 -4.87
C ALA A 182 2.38 2.73 -4.95
N GLY A 183 3.32 2.15 -4.21
CA GLY A 183 4.72 2.59 -4.15
C GLY A 183 5.51 1.82 -3.10
N TYR A 184 6.68 2.34 -2.72
CA TYR A 184 7.50 1.73 -1.65
C TYR A 184 6.70 1.61 -0.36
N ALA A 185 6.84 0.49 0.34
CA ALA A 185 6.30 0.27 1.67
C ALA A 185 7.24 -0.65 2.46
N CYS A 186 7.08 -0.65 3.79
CA CYS A 186 7.60 -1.72 4.64
C CYS A 186 6.44 -2.65 4.99
N ILE A 187 6.46 -3.88 4.48
CA ILE A 187 5.44 -4.87 4.85
C ILE A 187 5.80 -5.38 6.23
N LEU A 188 4.92 -5.15 7.19
CA LEU A 188 5.09 -5.62 8.56
C LEU A 188 4.48 -6.99 8.76
N SER A 189 4.97 -7.73 9.75
CA SER A 189 4.22 -8.84 10.32
C SER A 189 2.93 -8.30 10.92
N GLN A 190 1.81 -8.45 10.22
CA GLN A 190 0.53 -7.89 10.67
C GLN A 190 -0.03 -8.60 11.92
N ILE A 191 0.37 -9.86 12.14
CA ILE A 191 -0.01 -10.65 13.32
C ILE A 191 0.76 -10.18 14.58
N ARG A 192 1.89 -9.50 14.39
CA ARG A 192 2.75 -8.95 15.46
C ARG A 192 3.14 -7.50 15.14
N ASP A 193 2.20 -6.71 14.66
CA ASP A 193 2.47 -5.38 14.14
C ASP A 193 3.00 -4.44 15.23
N ASP A 194 2.45 -4.53 16.44
CA ASP A 194 2.86 -3.77 17.62
C ASP A 194 4.39 -3.78 17.85
N LYS A 195 5.04 -4.93 17.67
CA LYS A 195 6.49 -5.08 17.82
C LYS A 195 7.30 -4.54 16.64
N ASN A 196 6.68 -4.41 15.46
CA ASN A 196 7.36 -4.13 14.21
C ASN A 196 7.11 -2.71 13.67
N GLU A 197 6.08 -2.01 14.15
CA GLU A 197 5.84 -0.59 13.84
C GLU A 197 7.04 0.32 14.16
N PRO A 198 7.83 0.13 15.24
CA PRO A 198 9.07 0.89 15.44
C PRO A 198 10.07 0.75 14.30
N THR A 199 10.13 -0.40 13.63
CA THR A 199 10.97 -0.61 12.43
C THR A 199 10.46 0.20 11.24
N GLU A 200 9.16 0.19 10.98
CA GLU A 200 8.57 1.05 9.93
C GLU A 200 8.78 2.53 10.23
N ALA A 201 8.66 2.93 11.50
CA ALA A 201 8.93 4.30 11.94
C ALA A 201 10.38 4.70 11.66
N TYR A 202 11.36 3.85 12.01
CA TYR A 202 12.77 4.11 11.69
C TYR A 202 12.97 4.27 10.18
N LEU A 203 12.44 3.35 9.37
CA LEU A 203 12.60 3.35 7.92
C LEU A 203 11.92 4.56 7.25
N SER A 204 10.76 5.00 7.72
CA SER A 204 10.06 6.16 7.15
C SER A 204 10.85 7.46 7.28
N ARG A 205 11.81 7.53 8.21
CA ARG A 205 12.72 8.67 8.37
C ARG A 205 13.89 8.61 7.40
N LYS A 206 14.14 7.47 6.79
CA LYS A 206 15.17 7.23 5.76
C LYS A 206 14.59 7.22 4.35
N TRP A 207 13.39 6.68 4.16
CA TRP A 207 12.66 6.64 2.89
C TRP A 207 11.36 7.43 3.01
N TRP A 208 11.43 8.72 2.69
CA TRP A 208 10.32 9.65 2.88
C TRP A 208 9.13 9.35 1.98
N ALA A 209 9.32 8.73 0.82
CA ALA A 209 8.21 8.43 -0.07
C ALA A 209 7.50 7.10 0.23
N MET A 210 8.04 6.31 1.15
CA MET A 210 7.47 5.03 1.58
C MET A 210 6.10 5.22 2.24
N ASP A 211 5.11 4.38 1.90
CA ASP A 211 3.85 4.27 2.62
C ASP A 211 4.07 3.72 4.03
N VAL A 212 3.35 4.28 5.01
CA VAL A 212 3.50 3.95 6.43
C VAL A 212 2.16 3.68 7.07
N GLY A 213 2.08 2.63 7.88
CA GLY A 213 0.92 2.29 8.69
C GLY A 213 0.12 1.12 8.12
N SER A 214 -1.12 0.98 8.59
CA SER A 214 -1.99 -0.14 8.28
C SER A 214 -3.20 0.32 7.46
N PRO A 215 -3.20 0.11 6.13
CA PRO A 215 -4.28 0.55 5.25
C PRO A 215 -5.68 0.10 5.69
N THR A 216 -5.82 -1.16 6.11
CA THR A 216 -7.09 -1.72 6.60
C THR A 216 -7.59 -0.97 7.84
N LYS A 217 -6.69 -0.65 8.77
CA LYS A 217 -7.00 0.03 10.03
C LYS A 217 -7.32 1.51 9.81
N GLU A 218 -6.71 2.14 8.82
CA GLU A 218 -6.90 3.56 8.46
C GLU A 218 -8.13 3.81 7.57
N SER A 219 -8.65 2.76 6.94
CA SER A 219 -9.74 2.82 5.96
C SER A 219 -10.90 3.75 6.36
N ASN A 220 -11.39 3.69 7.60
CA ASN A 220 -12.53 4.51 8.04
C ASN A 220 -12.23 6.02 8.05
N ASN A 221 -10.97 6.42 8.15
CA ASN A 221 -10.56 7.83 8.14
C ASN A 221 -10.37 8.38 6.71
N LEU A 222 -10.56 7.54 5.69
CA LEU A 222 -10.27 7.84 4.28
C LEU A 222 -11.52 7.82 3.38
N ILE A 223 -12.70 8.02 3.96
CA ILE A 223 -13.98 7.87 3.23
C ILE A 223 -14.26 9.07 2.34
N SER A 224 -13.83 10.26 2.79
CA SER A 224 -14.07 11.55 2.16
C SER A 224 -12.81 12.15 1.51
N GLY A 225 -11.73 11.39 1.41
CA GLY A 225 -10.49 11.87 0.82
C GLY A 225 -9.38 10.84 0.79
N ILE A 226 -8.26 11.24 0.22
CA ILE A 226 -7.07 10.40 0.07
C ILE A 226 -6.11 10.57 1.25
N LYS A 227 -5.30 9.54 1.52
CA LYS A 227 -4.23 9.58 2.51
C LYS A 227 -3.02 10.37 2.00
N THR A 228 -2.60 10.02 0.78
CA THR A 228 -1.35 10.48 0.18
C THR A 228 -1.38 10.21 -1.33
N VAL A 229 -0.35 10.66 -2.04
CA VAL A 229 -0.05 10.29 -3.43
C VAL A 229 1.18 9.39 -3.44
N SER A 230 1.35 8.60 -4.49
CA SER A 230 2.52 7.74 -4.69
C SER A 230 2.79 7.51 -6.17
N TRP A 231 3.65 6.54 -6.50
CA TRP A 231 4.00 6.16 -7.87
C TRP A 231 2.76 5.96 -8.74
N LEU A 232 1.82 5.16 -8.25
CA LEU A 232 0.48 5.04 -8.82
C LEU A 232 -0.51 5.64 -7.83
N THR A 233 -1.45 6.46 -8.32
CA THR A 233 -2.53 7.04 -7.50
C THR A 233 -3.85 6.87 -8.23
N ALA A 234 -4.77 6.08 -7.65
CA ALA A 234 -6.12 5.87 -8.17
C ALA A 234 -7.10 6.86 -7.53
N ILE A 235 -7.96 7.49 -8.32
CA ILE A 235 -9.00 8.43 -7.85
C ILE A 235 -10.24 8.28 -8.72
N ASN A 236 -11.42 8.18 -8.09
CA ASN A 236 -12.68 8.14 -8.83
C ASN A 236 -12.97 9.45 -9.57
N TYR A 237 -13.77 9.38 -10.63
CA TYR A 237 -14.09 10.57 -11.43
C TYR A 237 -14.89 11.62 -10.67
N GLU A 238 -15.67 11.23 -9.66
CA GLU A 238 -16.37 12.16 -8.77
C GLU A 238 -15.40 13.16 -8.10
N TRP A 239 -14.23 12.70 -7.65
CA TRP A 239 -13.23 13.56 -7.02
C TRP A 239 -12.24 14.16 -8.00
N PHE A 240 -11.92 13.45 -9.09
CA PHE A 240 -10.95 13.91 -10.08
C PHE A 240 -11.49 15.02 -11.00
N ASN A 241 -12.76 14.93 -11.43
CA ASN A 241 -13.31 15.85 -12.42
C ASN A 241 -13.29 17.33 -11.96
N PRO A 242 -13.66 17.68 -10.71
CA PRO A 242 -13.53 19.06 -10.24
C PRO A 242 -12.10 19.62 -10.34
N ILE A 243 -11.09 18.81 -10.01
CA ILE A 243 -9.67 19.21 -10.12
C ILE A 243 -9.28 19.42 -11.58
N LYS A 244 -9.71 18.51 -12.46
CA LYS A 244 -9.47 18.60 -13.90
C LYS A 244 -10.09 19.85 -14.52
N GLU A 245 -11.26 20.26 -14.05
CA GLU A 245 -11.96 21.45 -14.54
C GLU A 245 -11.35 22.76 -14.02
N GLU A 246 -10.88 22.78 -12.77
CA GLU A 246 -10.30 23.97 -12.14
C GLU A 246 -8.82 24.21 -12.49
N GLN A 247 -8.06 23.14 -12.74
CA GLN A 247 -6.62 23.24 -12.97
C GLN A 247 -6.25 23.01 -14.42
N ALA A 248 -5.24 23.73 -14.90
CA ALA A 248 -4.57 23.44 -16.15
C ALA A 248 -3.67 22.19 -16.00
N LEU A 249 -4.27 21.01 -15.83
CA LEU A 249 -3.55 19.77 -15.49
C LEU A 249 -2.42 19.42 -16.46
N ASN A 250 -2.52 19.80 -17.74
CA ASN A 250 -1.43 19.60 -18.70
C ASN A 250 -0.18 20.43 -18.40
N SER A 251 -0.35 21.59 -17.76
CA SER A 251 0.75 22.43 -17.27
C SER A 251 1.24 21.97 -15.90
N GLU A 252 0.32 21.52 -15.03
CA GLU A 252 0.65 21.10 -13.67
C GLU A 252 1.31 19.71 -13.60
N LEU A 253 0.88 18.80 -14.48
CA LEU A 253 1.35 17.41 -14.63
C LEU A 253 1.75 17.15 -16.10
N PRO A 254 2.95 17.56 -16.53
CA PRO A 254 3.34 17.42 -17.92
C PRO A 254 3.42 15.94 -18.32
N MET A 255 2.70 15.56 -19.39
CA MET A 255 2.54 14.15 -19.79
C MET A 255 3.83 13.45 -20.29
N SER A 256 4.96 14.15 -20.29
CA SER A 256 6.28 13.52 -20.48
C SER A 256 6.71 12.71 -19.26
N TRP A 257 6.20 13.02 -18.06
CA TRP A 257 6.53 12.33 -16.80
C TRP A 257 5.30 11.72 -16.10
N PHE A 258 4.10 12.17 -16.48
CA PHE A 258 2.84 11.67 -15.95
C PHE A 258 2.01 10.98 -17.03
N ILE A 259 1.25 9.96 -16.66
CA ILE A 259 0.29 9.31 -17.55
C ILE A 259 -0.94 8.86 -16.77
N GLY A 260 -2.11 8.97 -17.42
CA GLY A 260 -3.40 8.59 -16.88
C GLY A 260 -3.94 7.34 -17.52
N TYR A 261 -4.54 6.46 -16.73
CA TYR A 261 -5.23 5.27 -17.19
C TYR A 261 -6.66 5.26 -16.68
N ASP A 262 -7.63 5.15 -17.58
CA ASP A 262 -9.03 4.93 -17.23
C ASP A 262 -9.18 3.52 -16.64
N TYR A 263 -9.80 3.42 -15.45
CA TYR A 263 -10.17 2.15 -14.83
C TYR A 263 -11.70 1.98 -14.73
N GLY A 264 -12.48 2.71 -15.52
CA GLY A 264 -13.94 2.66 -15.65
C GLY A 264 -14.68 3.61 -14.72
N THR A 265 -14.34 3.65 -13.43
CA THR A 265 -14.98 4.56 -12.45
C THR A 265 -14.06 5.69 -11.99
N GLY A 266 -12.87 5.80 -12.57
CA GLY A 266 -11.86 6.78 -12.22
C GLY A 266 -10.61 6.67 -13.05
N ILE A 267 -9.57 7.37 -12.60
CA ILE A 267 -8.26 7.43 -13.23
C ILE A 267 -7.16 6.92 -12.29
N VAL A 268 -6.23 6.13 -12.83
CA VAL A 268 -4.92 5.89 -12.22
C VAL A 268 -3.94 6.88 -12.83
N ILE A 269 -3.28 7.69 -12.00
CA ILE A 269 -2.18 8.56 -12.39
C ILE A 269 -0.87 7.87 -12.02
N GLN A 270 -0.03 7.61 -13.01
CA GLN A 270 1.35 7.16 -12.83
C GLN A 270 2.30 8.36 -12.87
N ALA A 271 3.15 8.49 -11.85
CA ALA A 271 4.15 9.54 -11.70
C ALA A 271 5.56 8.97 -11.85
N GLY A 272 6.14 9.07 -13.06
CA GLY A 272 7.46 8.54 -13.39
C GLY A 272 7.48 7.07 -13.84
N ASN A 273 8.65 6.59 -14.25
CA ASN A 273 8.84 5.23 -14.78
C ASN A 273 8.74 4.16 -13.68
N LEU A 274 9.43 4.35 -12.57
CA LEU A 274 9.51 3.42 -11.45
C LEU A 274 9.07 4.09 -10.16
N ALA A 275 8.74 3.29 -9.15
CA ALA A 275 8.51 3.81 -7.82
C ALA A 275 9.81 4.44 -7.28
N LEU A 276 9.69 5.60 -6.64
CA LEU A 276 10.78 6.29 -5.95
C LEU A 276 10.61 6.13 -4.43
N ASN A 277 11.72 5.87 -3.73
CA ASN A 277 11.74 5.60 -2.29
C ASN A 277 11.82 6.87 -1.42
N GLY A 278 12.25 7.99 -1.98
CA GLY A 278 12.46 9.23 -1.23
C GLY A 278 13.63 9.13 -0.25
N PHE A 279 14.76 8.52 -0.63
CA PHE A 279 15.89 8.31 0.27
C PHE A 279 16.54 9.64 0.68
N VAL A 280 16.65 9.91 1.98
CA VAL A 280 17.02 11.25 2.48
C VAL A 280 18.41 11.74 2.08
N GLU A 281 19.31 10.82 1.76
CA GLU A 281 20.70 11.14 1.41
C GLU A 281 20.87 11.38 -0.10
N GLU A 282 19.85 11.08 -0.90
CA GLU A 282 19.85 11.25 -2.35
C GLU A 282 18.76 12.24 -2.78
N ASP A 283 17.50 11.86 -2.60
CA ASP A 283 16.34 12.68 -2.92
C ASP A 283 15.15 12.34 -2.00
N PRO A 284 14.95 13.09 -0.90
CA PRO A 284 13.80 12.88 -0.02
C PRO A 284 12.45 13.29 -0.63
N LEU A 285 12.45 14.19 -1.62
CA LEU A 285 11.23 14.81 -2.17
C LEU A 285 11.22 14.72 -3.69
N PRO A 286 10.93 13.52 -4.25
CA PRO A 286 10.90 13.34 -5.69
C PRO A 286 9.94 14.30 -6.38
N ALA A 287 10.40 14.98 -7.42
CA ALA A 287 9.60 15.98 -8.14
C ALA A 287 8.26 15.43 -8.65
N PRO A 288 8.18 14.20 -9.22
CA PRO A 288 6.90 13.65 -9.63
C PRO A 288 5.85 13.59 -8.50
N TYR A 289 6.27 13.27 -7.27
CA TYR A 289 5.36 13.11 -6.14
C TYR A 289 4.98 14.45 -5.52
N VAL A 290 5.91 15.40 -5.43
CA VAL A 290 5.64 16.76 -4.94
C VAL A 290 4.64 17.47 -5.86
N LEU A 291 4.85 17.40 -7.18
CA LEU A 291 3.97 18.04 -8.15
C LEU A 291 2.57 17.38 -8.16
N LEU A 292 2.50 16.04 -8.10
CA LEU A 292 1.23 15.32 -7.98
C LEU A 292 0.51 15.63 -6.66
N ASN A 293 1.23 15.70 -5.55
CA ASN A 293 0.69 16.07 -4.25
C ASN A 293 0.09 17.47 -4.29
N ARG A 294 0.75 18.46 -4.92
CA ARG A 294 0.20 19.81 -5.06
C ARG A 294 -1.18 19.81 -5.73
N VAL A 295 -1.31 19.08 -6.84
CA VAL A 295 -2.56 18.98 -7.61
C VAL A 295 -3.68 18.31 -6.81
N LEU A 296 -3.36 17.22 -6.11
CA LEU A 296 -4.34 16.39 -5.39
C LEU A 296 -4.51 16.75 -3.92
N LYS A 297 -3.75 17.72 -3.41
CA LYS A 297 -3.81 18.23 -2.03
C LYS A 297 -5.24 18.57 -1.57
N PRO A 298 -6.12 19.16 -2.40
CA PRO A 298 -7.51 19.43 -2.02
C PRO A 298 -8.32 18.18 -1.62
N LEU A 299 -7.96 16.99 -2.12
CA LEU A 299 -8.62 15.72 -1.76
C LEU A 299 -8.05 15.06 -0.52
N ARG A 300 -6.89 15.51 -0.04
CA ARG A 300 -6.21 14.86 1.08
C ARG A 300 -7.00 15.13 2.36
N VAL A 301 -7.29 14.08 3.12
CA VAL A 301 -7.95 14.24 4.41
C VAL A 301 -7.10 15.13 5.33
N GLU A 302 -7.74 15.90 6.20
CA GLU A 302 -7.00 16.78 7.12
C GLU A 302 -6.31 15.96 8.23
N LYS A 303 -6.98 14.92 8.72
CA LYS A 303 -6.54 14.08 9.84
C LYS A 303 -6.76 12.61 9.55
N ILE A 304 -5.72 11.80 9.75
CA ILE A 304 -5.78 10.34 9.67
C ILE A 304 -5.83 9.66 11.05
N GLY A 305 -5.62 10.43 12.13
CA GLY A 305 -5.47 9.90 13.48
C GLY A 305 -4.08 9.32 13.70
N SER A 306 -3.97 7.99 13.72
CA SER A 306 -2.70 7.30 13.98
C SER A 306 -2.41 6.28 12.89
N LEU A 307 -1.20 6.33 12.31
CA LEU A 307 -0.70 5.32 11.37
C LEU A 307 -0.21 4.08 12.13
N HIS A 308 0.33 4.29 13.33
CA HIS A 308 0.78 3.25 14.26
C HIS A 308 -0.17 3.10 15.46
N ARG A 309 -0.37 1.87 15.95
CA ARG A 309 -1.27 1.56 17.07
C ARG A 309 -0.62 0.77 18.20
N GLY A 310 0.63 0.36 18.02
CA GLY A 310 1.43 -0.36 18.98
C GLY A 310 1.77 0.47 20.22
N ASN A 311 2.20 -0.24 21.25
CA ASN A 311 2.56 0.35 22.54
C ASN A 311 4.09 0.50 22.70
N HIS A 312 4.87 0.06 21.73
CA HIS A 312 6.34 0.10 21.75
C HIS A 312 6.90 1.45 21.28
N ASN A 313 6.39 2.54 21.84
CA ASN A 313 6.90 3.87 21.56
C ASN A 313 8.22 4.11 22.30
N ASN A 314 9.24 4.59 21.61
CA ASN A 314 10.51 5.01 22.20
C ASN A 314 10.95 6.36 21.62
N ASP A 315 11.77 7.11 22.35
CA ASP A 315 12.13 8.49 21.97
C ASP A 315 13.03 8.55 20.72
N GLU A 316 13.78 7.48 20.44
CA GLU A 316 14.66 7.39 19.26
C GLU A 316 13.88 7.18 17.96
N ASN A 317 12.86 6.34 18.01
CA ASN A 317 12.01 5.95 16.88
C ASN A 317 10.53 6.10 17.26
N PRO A 318 10.06 7.32 17.52
CA PRO A 318 8.70 7.48 18.01
C PRO A 318 7.69 7.08 16.94
N LEU A 319 6.66 6.37 17.39
CA LEU A 319 5.57 5.90 16.55
C LEU A 319 4.86 7.08 15.88
N ILE A 320 4.36 6.85 14.66
CA ILE A 320 3.76 7.88 13.81
C ILE A 320 2.27 8.01 14.16
N THR A 321 2.01 8.79 15.21
CA THR A 321 0.68 9.04 15.75
C THR A 321 0.40 10.54 15.90
N GLY A 322 -0.88 10.94 15.85
CA GLY A 322 -1.30 12.32 16.03
C GLY A 322 -0.59 13.29 15.06
N TYR A 323 0.07 14.31 15.61
CA TYR A 323 0.77 15.32 14.81
C TYR A 323 1.88 14.73 13.92
N ARG A 324 2.50 13.60 14.29
CA ARG A 324 3.51 12.95 13.45
C ARG A 324 2.88 12.30 12.22
N ALA A 325 1.69 11.73 12.36
CA ALA A 325 0.92 11.19 11.24
C ALA A 325 0.47 12.30 10.28
N GLU A 326 0.01 13.42 10.82
CA GLU A 326 -0.33 14.60 10.02
C GLU A 326 0.90 15.19 9.31
N ALA A 327 2.06 15.24 9.97
CA ALA A 327 3.32 15.67 9.36
C ALA A 327 3.74 14.73 8.23
N TRP A 328 3.62 13.41 8.42
CA TRP A 328 3.90 12.43 7.37
C TRP A 328 2.96 12.62 6.16
N MET A 329 1.68 12.90 6.37
CA MET A 329 0.76 13.17 5.24
C MET A 329 1.13 14.44 4.46
N LYS A 330 1.66 15.45 5.15
CA LYS A 330 2.06 16.74 4.59
C LYS A 330 3.51 16.77 4.08
N ARG A 331 4.23 15.65 4.12
CA ARG A 331 5.68 15.60 3.80
C ARG A 331 6.04 16.11 2.40
N PHE A 332 5.12 16.05 1.44
CA PHE A 332 5.29 16.55 0.08
C PHE A 332 4.72 17.95 -0.15
N ASP A 333 4.26 18.61 0.91
CA ASP A 333 3.81 20.00 0.81
C ASP A 333 5.02 20.91 0.64
N ILE A 334 4.88 21.84 -0.29
CA ILE A 334 5.86 22.88 -0.59
C ILE A 334 5.14 24.22 -0.61
N GLU A 335 5.90 25.29 -0.44
CA GLU A 335 5.41 26.64 -0.65
C GLU A 335 5.26 26.93 -2.15
N GLU A 336 4.31 27.79 -2.53
CA GLU A 336 4.07 28.11 -3.95
C GLU A 336 5.30 28.70 -4.66
N ALA A 337 6.18 29.37 -3.92
CA ALA A 337 7.44 29.90 -4.46
C ALA A 337 8.41 28.80 -4.93
N GLU A 338 8.34 27.61 -4.34
CA GLU A 338 9.22 26.46 -4.66
C GLU A 338 8.73 25.69 -5.90
N LYS A 339 7.51 25.97 -6.38
CA LYS A 339 6.88 25.26 -7.51
C LYS A 339 7.78 25.18 -8.74
N LEU A 340 8.42 26.29 -9.11
CA LEU A 340 9.28 26.35 -10.31
C LEU A 340 10.55 25.51 -10.15
N ASP A 341 11.11 25.42 -8.94
CA ASP A 341 12.29 24.61 -8.67
C ASP A 341 11.99 23.12 -8.86
N TYR A 342 10.81 22.67 -8.44
CA TYR A 342 10.37 21.28 -8.67
C TYR A 342 10.06 20.97 -10.13
N PHE A 343 9.60 21.95 -10.93
CA PHE A 343 9.53 21.76 -12.38
C PHE A 343 10.93 21.68 -13.02
N GLY A 344 11.90 22.47 -12.53
CA GLY A 344 13.29 22.37 -12.94
C GLY A 344 13.90 21.00 -12.60
N LYS A 345 13.62 20.50 -11.40
CA LYS A 345 14.00 19.16 -10.97
C LYS A 345 13.35 18.08 -11.82
N LEU A 346 12.05 18.20 -12.14
CA LEU A 346 11.35 17.27 -13.03
C LEU A 346 12.02 17.15 -14.40
N GLN A 347 12.62 18.22 -14.95
CA GLN A 347 13.33 18.14 -16.23
C GLN A 347 14.55 17.21 -16.21
N GLN A 348 15.11 16.94 -15.02
CA GLN A 348 16.24 16.03 -14.83
C GLN A 348 15.77 14.56 -14.70
N GLU A 349 14.49 14.35 -14.41
CA GLU A 349 13.89 13.01 -14.32
C GLU A 349 13.76 12.36 -15.69
N ALA A 350 13.92 11.04 -15.74
CA ALA A 350 13.68 10.28 -16.96
C ALA A 350 12.21 10.39 -17.39
N LYS A 351 12.00 10.77 -18.65
CA LYS A 351 10.66 10.78 -19.27
C LYS A 351 10.08 9.37 -19.34
N LEU A 352 8.76 9.28 -19.36
CA LEU A 352 8.03 8.02 -19.50
C LEU A 352 8.40 7.33 -20.81
N ILE A 353 8.70 6.03 -20.72
CA ILE A 353 8.98 5.18 -21.86
C ILE A 353 8.10 3.93 -21.86
N SER A 354 7.87 3.35 -23.04
CA SER A 354 6.98 2.21 -23.25
C SER A 354 7.38 0.93 -22.49
N LYS A 355 8.64 0.84 -22.03
CA LYS A 355 9.11 -0.22 -21.14
C LYS A 355 8.36 -0.21 -19.80
N TYR A 356 8.07 0.98 -19.26
CA TYR A 356 7.55 1.17 -17.91
C TYR A 356 6.13 1.78 -17.87
N ALA A 357 5.54 2.07 -19.03
CA ALA A 357 4.21 2.67 -19.13
C ALA A 357 3.43 2.17 -20.34
N PHE A 358 2.09 2.20 -20.26
CA PHE A 358 1.19 1.91 -21.38
C PHE A 358 0.87 3.20 -22.13
N LEU A 359 1.83 3.70 -22.92
CA LEU A 359 1.67 4.96 -23.65
C LEU A 359 0.47 4.97 -24.62
N ASP A 360 0.07 3.79 -25.10
CA ASP A 360 -1.07 3.53 -25.97
C ASP A 360 -2.44 3.59 -25.26
N ARG A 361 -2.45 3.54 -23.92
CA ARG A 361 -3.67 3.58 -23.10
C ARG A 361 -3.85 4.91 -22.36
N ARG A 362 -3.09 5.93 -22.77
CA ARG A 362 -3.14 7.26 -22.16
C ARG A 362 -4.54 7.84 -22.25
N VAL A 363 -5.01 8.37 -21.13
CA VAL A 363 -6.12 9.31 -21.07
C VAL A 363 -5.56 10.71 -20.95
N ASP A 364 -5.94 11.57 -21.89
CA ASP A 364 -5.62 12.99 -21.81
C ASP A 364 -6.58 13.66 -20.80
N TRP A 365 -6.03 14.52 -19.95
CA TRP A 365 -6.81 15.29 -18.98
C TRP A 365 -7.00 16.74 -19.43
#